data_AF-A0A9E4IPD5-F1
#
_entry.id   AF-A0A9E4IPD5-F1
#
_cell.length_a   1.000
_cell.length_b   1.000
_cell.length_c   1.000
_cell.angle_alpha   90.00
_cell.angle_beta   90.00
_cell.angle_gamma   90.00
#
_symmetry.space_group_name_H-M   'P 1'
#
loop_
_entity.id
_entity.type
_entity.pdbx_description
1 polymer ?
#
loop_
_entity_poly.entity_id
_entity_poly.type
_entity_poly.pdbx_seq_one_letter_code
_entity_poly.pdbx_strand_id
1 'polypeptide(L)' 'MSVSRAMTLPLRMIWHALYWTFERATWQYDLMVIAILAFIWLTPPAWLGDPVASGPGLVGILAALLR' A
#
# COMPACT_ATOMS: atom_id res chain seq x y z
N MET A 1 -1.50 -22.60 24.43
CA MET A 1 -1.00 -21.22 24.29
C MET A 1 -2.14 -20.28 24.69
N SER A 2 -1.98 -19.46 25.72
CA SER A 2 -3.04 -18.53 26.15
C SER A 2 -3.34 -17.52 25.03
N VAL A 3 -4.63 -17.39 24.68
CA VAL A 3 -5.19 -16.53 23.61
C VAL A 3 -4.62 -15.11 23.64
N SER A 4 -4.31 -14.59 24.84
CA SER A 4 -3.75 -13.25 25.04
C SER A 4 -2.43 -13.04 24.30
N ARG A 5 -1.56 -14.05 24.20
CA ARG A 5 -0.25 -13.93 23.54
C ARG A 5 -0.34 -14.05 22.01
N ALA A 6 -1.40 -14.69 21.50
CA ALA A 6 -1.62 -14.81 20.07
C ALA A 6 -2.09 -13.48 19.46
N MET A 7 -2.87 -12.70 20.20
CA MET A 7 -3.39 -11.40 19.75
C MET A 7 -2.38 -10.24 19.89
N THR A 8 -1.33 -10.37 20.71
CA THR A 8 -0.34 -9.29 20.86
C THR A 8 0.52 -9.07 19.62
N LEU A 9 0.86 -10.14 18.90
CA LEU A 9 1.71 -10.07 17.70
C LEU A 9 1.07 -9.27 16.55
N PRO A 10 -0.17 -9.58 16.10
CA PRO A 10 -0.80 -8.81 15.02
C PRO A 10 -1.07 -7.36 15.44
N LEU A 11 -1.48 -7.12 16.69
CA LEU A 11 -1.71 -5.76 17.18
C LEU A 11 -0.41 -4.93 17.16
N ARG A 12 0.71 -5.52 17.55
CA ARG A 12 2.01 -4.87 17.51
C ARG A 12 2.47 -4.60 16.08
N MET A 13 2.20 -5.51 15.13
CA MET A 13 2.48 -5.28 13.71
C MET A 13 1.68 -4.10 13.15
N ILE A 14 0.38 -4.02 13.45
CA ILE A 14 -0.47 -2.89 13.04
C ILE A 14 0.07 -1.58 13.64
N TRP A 15 0.43 -1.58 14.92
CA TRP A 15 1.05 -0.42 15.56
C TRP A 15 2.32 0.01 14.82
N HIS A 16 3.22 -0.93 14.52
CA HIS A 16 4.46 -0.61 13.82
C HIS A 16 4.22 -0.03 12.43
N ALA A 17 3.20 -0.52 11.71
CA ALA A 17 2.81 -0.01 10.40
C ALA A 17 2.20 1.40 10.46
N LEU A 18 1.23 1.63 11.36
CA LEU A 18 0.56 2.92 11.50
C LEU A 18 1.51 4.04 11.93
N TYR A 19 2.44 3.74 12.84
CA TYR A 19 3.42 4.71 13.34
C TYR A 19 4.74 4.70 12.56
N TRP A 20 4.84 3.94 11.47
CA TRP A 20 6.03 3.85 10.61
C TRP A 20 7.34 3.62 11.39
N THR A 21 7.35 2.59 12.24
CA THR A 21 8.48 2.35 13.17
C THR A 21 9.39 1.19 12.76
N PHE A 22 9.15 0.59 11.59
CA PHE A 22 10.11 -0.35 11.02
C PHE A 22 11.39 0.38 10.62
N GLU A 23 12.53 -0.26 10.87
CA GLU A 23 13.84 0.28 10.52
C GLU A 23 14.01 0.34 9.00
N ARG A 24 14.76 1.33 8.51
CA ARG A 24 15.08 1.46 7.09
C ARG A 24 15.92 0.27 6.62
N ALA A 25 15.81 -0.07 5.33
CA ALA A 25 16.49 -1.23 4.74
C ALA A 25 16.11 -2.59 5.36
N THR A 26 14.90 -2.67 5.91
CA THR A 26 14.26 -3.93 6.30
C THR A 26 13.15 -4.28 5.32
N TRP A 27 12.91 -5.58 5.10
CA TRP A 27 11.89 -6.01 4.15
C TRP A 27 10.47 -5.55 4.53
N GLN A 28 10.17 -5.37 5.82
CA GLN A 28 8.89 -4.85 6.29
C GLN A 28 8.70 -3.38 5.89
N TYR A 29 9.77 -2.58 6.01
CA TYR A 29 9.78 -1.20 5.53
C TYR A 29 9.56 -1.17 4.01
N ASP A 30 10.28 -2.03 3.27
CA ASP A 30 10.15 -2.11 1.80
C ASP A 30 8.71 -2.49 1.38
N LEU A 31 8.08 -3.44 2.08
CA LEU A 31 6.67 -3.78 1.83
C LEU A 31 5.72 -2.62 2.06
N MET A 32 5.94 -1.82 3.11
CA MET A 32 5.11 -0.64 3.37
C MET A 32 5.28 0.42 2.27
N VAL A 33 6.49 0.64 1.77
CA VAL A 33 6.74 1.53 0.63
C VAL A 33 6.04 1.01 -0.62
N ILE A 34 6.18 -0.28 -0.93
CA ILE A 34 5.50 -0.91 -2.07
C ILE A 34 3.98 -0.73 -1.96
N ALA A 35 3.41 -0.91 -0.76
CA ALA A 35 1.97 -0.74 -0.54
C ALA A 35 1.50 0.70 -0.85
N ILE A 36 2.26 1.72 -0.43
CA ILE A 36 1.96 3.13 -0.74
C ILE A 36 2.10 3.39 -2.24
N LEU A 37 3.19 2.96 -2.87
CA LEU A 37 3.40 3.16 -4.30
C LEU A 37 2.31 2.47 -5.13
N ALA A 38 1.93 1.25 -4.75
CA ALA A 38 0.81 0.54 -5.35
C ALA A 38 -0.49 1.33 -5.19
N PHE A 39 -0.78 1.87 -4.00
CA PHE A 39 -1.95 2.72 -3.80
C PHE A 39 -1.94 3.95 -4.73
N ILE A 40 -0.82 4.67 -4.82
CA ILE A 40 -0.71 5.85 -5.67
C ILE A 40 -0.89 5.49 -7.15
N TRP A 41 -0.27 4.42 -7.62
CA TRP A 41 -0.27 4.05 -9.04
C TRP A 41 -1.56 3.35 -9.47
N LEU A 42 -2.16 2.54 -8.59
CA LEU A 42 -3.39 1.82 -8.90
C LEU A 42 -4.63 2.69 -8.74
N THR A 43 -4.57 3.79 -7.99
CA THR A 43 -5.68 4.73 -7.89
C THR A 43 -5.81 5.53 -9.18
N PRO A 44 -6.86 5.34 -10.00
CA PRO A 44 -7.05 6.09 -11.23
C PRO A 44 -7.31 7.57 -10.93
N PRO A 45 -6.72 8.51 -11.69
CA PRO A 45 -6.94 9.95 -11.50
C PRO A 45 -8.42 10.35 -11.52
N ALA A 46 -9.22 9.66 -12.33
CA ALA A 46 -10.67 9.88 -12.44
C ALA A 46 -11.42 9.64 -11.12
N TRP A 47 -10.94 8.75 -10.23
CA TRP A 47 -11.57 8.53 -8.93
C TRP A 47 -11.41 9.72 -7.98
N LEU A 48 -10.31 10.46 -8.13
CA LEU A 48 -10.01 11.64 -7.34
C LEU A 48 -10.57 12.92 -7.96
N GLY A 49 -11.16 12.84 -9.15
CA GLY A 49 -11.60 14.02 -9.90
C GLY A 49 -10.46 14.97 -10.22
N ASP A 50 -9.26 14.42 -10.47
CA ASP A 50 -8.05 15.21 -10.66
C ASP A 50 -8.18 16.12 -11.91
N PRO A 51 -8.11 17.46 -11.77
CA PRO A 51 -8.24 18.38 -12.89
C PRO A 51 -6.94 18.51 -13.73
N VAL A 52 -5.83 17.98 -13.24
CA VAL A 52 -4.49 18.10 -13.86
C VAL A 52 -4.06 16.79 -14.50
N ALA A 53 -4.26 15.66 -13.81
CA ALA A 53 -3.91 14.35 -14.35
C ALA A 53 -5.04 13.78 -15.23
N SER A 54 -4.78 13.69 -16.53
CA SER A 54 -5.70 13.12 -17.52
C SER A 54 -5.09 11.89 -18.21
N GLY A 55 -5.93 10.90 -18.52
CA GLY A 55 -5.53 9.68 -19.23
C GLY A 55 -5.80 8.37 -18.46
N PRO A 56 -5.60 7.21 -19.11
CA PRO A 56 -5.70 5.92 -18.45
C PRO A 56 -4.56 5.81 -17.43
N GLY A 57 -4.88 5.77 -16.14
CA GLY A 57 -3.89 5.49 -15.08
C GLY A 57 -3.19 4.15 -15.30
N LEU A 58 -2.28 3.74 -14.42
CA LEU A 58 -1.48 2.52 -14.61
C LEU A 58 -2.34 1.27 -14.89
N VAL A 59 -3.50 1.15 -14.23
CA VAL A 59 -4.49 0.10 -14.50
C VAL A 59 -5.04 0.15 -15.93
N GLY A 60 -5.38 1.34 -16.43
CA GLY A 60 -5.88 1.51 -17.80
C GLY A 60 -4.83 1.19 -18.86
N ILE A 61 -3.56 1.51 -18.59
CA ILE A 61 -2.44 1.14 -19.47
C ILE A 61 -2.27 -0.39 -19.50
N LEU A 62 -2.24 -1.05 -18.35
CA LEU A 62 -2.13 -2.51 -18.27
C LEU A 62 -3.31 -3.21 -18.95
N ALA A 63 -4.53 -2.72 -18.74
CA ALA A 63 -5.73 -3.25 -19.40
C ALA A 63 -5.67 -3.10 -20.93
N ALA A 64 -5.08 -2.01 -21.44
CA ALA A 64 -4.88 -1.82 -22.88
C ALA A 64 -3.81 -2.76 -23.46
N LEU A 65 -2.75 -3.07 -22.71
CA LEU A 65 -1.70 -4.01 -23.13
C LEU A 65 -2.17 -5.48 -23.14
N LEU A 66 -3.19 -5.81 -22.34
CA LEU A 66 -3.77 -7.15 -22.24
C LEU A 66 -4.86 -7.43 -23.29
N ARG A 67 -5.22 -6.43 -24.11
CA ARG A 67 -6.27 -6.52 -25.13
C ARG A 67 -5.66 -6.71 -26.52
#